data_AF-A0A257AC87-F1
#
_entry.id   AF-A0A257AC87-F1
#
_cell.length_a   1.000
_cell.length_b   1.000
_cell.length_c   1.000
_cell.angle_alpha   90.00
_cell.angle_beta   90.00
_cell.angle_gamma   90.00
#
_symmetry.space_group_name_H-M   'P 1'
#
loop_
_entity.id
_entity.type
_entity.pdbx_description
1 polymer ?
#
loop_
_entity_poly.entity_id
_entity_poly.type
_entity_poly.pdbx_seq_one_letter_code
_entity_poly.pdbx_strand_id
1 'polypeptide(L)'
;MDIRILSKTETELELRIAGETHSLMNLLKVELLSDGQIDVATYDIKHTTIGDPVLFVRTVSDHDPIDAVIEASQRIDTLCQDFKEAFEREPGQ
;
A
#
# COMPACT_ATOMS: atom_id res chain seq x y z
N MET A 1 -13.12 -4.43 3.84
CA MET A 1 -12.10 -3.40 4.06
C MET A 1 -12.75 -2.12 4.57
N ASP A 2 -12.26 -1.59 5.69
CA ASP A 2 -12.61 -0.25 6.25
C ASP A 2 -11.32 0.53 6.46
N ILE A 3 -11.24 1.76 5.92
CA ILE A 3 -10.02 2.57 5.95
C ILE A 3 -10.24 3.78 6.85
N ARG A 4 -9.31 4.03 7.77
CA ARG A 4 -9.33 5.19 8.66
C ARG A 4 -7.96 5.83 8.77
N ILE A 5 -7.90 7.15 8.57
CA ILE A 5 -6.72 7.95 8.88
C ILE A 5 -6.62 8.07 10.41
N LEU A 6 -5.50 7.64 10.97
CA LEU A 6 -5.20 7.76 12.40
C LEU A 6 -4.46 9.08 12.70
N SER A 7 -3.51 9.43 11.84
CA SER A 7 -2.77 10.69 11.90
C SER A 7 -2.33 11.10 10.49
N LYS A 8 -2.19 12.41 10.27
CA LYS A 8 -1.68 12.99 9.02
C LYS A 8 -0.88 14.26 9.35
N THR A 9 0.29 14.39 8.75
CA THR A 9 1.07 15.63 8.67
C THR A 9 1.29 16.01 7.20
N GLU A 10 2.18 16.97 6.91
CA GLU A 10 2.54 17.31 5.53
C GLU A 10 3.27 16.17 4.81
N THR A 11 4.03 15.34 5.55
CA THR A 11 4.86 14.27 4.96
C THR A 11 4.64 12.90 5.58
N GLU A 12 3.86 12.78 6.66
CA GLU A 12 3.60 11.50 7.34
C GLU A 12 2.11 11.16 7.36
N LEU A 13 1.80 9.86 7.25
CA LEU A 13 0.45 9.31 7.28
C LEU A 13 0.41 7.98 8.02
N GLU A 14 -0.51 7.87 8.98
CA GLU A 14 -0.91 6.59 9.57
C GLU A 14 -2.33 6.22 9.12
N LEU A 15 -2.48 5.02 8.57
CA LEU A 15 -3.72 4.47 8.04
C LEU A 15 -4.02 3.12 8.67
N ARG A 16 -5.18 2.99 9.33
CA ARG A 16 -5.73 1.69 9.71
C ARG A 16 -6.54 1.12 8.55
N ILE A 17 -6.24 -0.11 8.15
CA ILE A 17 -6.92 -0.81 7.06
C ILE A 17 -7.55 -2.11 7.61
N ALA A 18 -8.75 -1.98 8.16
CA ALA A 18 -9.41 -3.10 8.83
C ALA A 18 -9.96 -4.13 7.85
N GLY A 19 -9.84 -5.41 8.22
CA GLY A 19 -10.22 -6.55 7.39
C GLY A 19 -9.16 -7.01 6.39
N GLU A 20 -7.94 -6.47 6.46
CA GLU A 20 -6.80 -6.85 5.62
C GLU A 20 -5.67 -7.46 6.45
N THR A 21 -4.77 -8.18 5.79
CA THR A 21 -3.66 -8.91 6.45
C THR A 21 -2.34 -8.69 5.72
N HIS A 22 -1.30 -9.46 6.08
CA HIS A 22 0.05 -9.34 5.52
C HIS A 22 0.13 -9.36 4.00
N SER A 23 -0.77 -10.05 3.28
CA SER A 23 -0.71 -10.13 1.81
C SER A 23 -0.85 -8.74 1.16
N LEU A 24 -1.98 -8.05 1.39
CA LEU A 24 -2.19 -6.71 0.84
C LEU A 24 -1.19 -5.71 1.42
N MET A 25 -0.96 -5.77 2.73
CA MET A 25 -0.08 -4.81 3.40
C MET A 25 1.36 -4.91 2.92
N ASN A 26 1.86 -6.12 2.65
CA ASN A 26 3.19 -6.30 2.11
C ASN A 26 3.29 -5.85 0.65
N LEU A 27 2.27 -6.11 -0.16
CA LEU A 27 2.22 -5.62 -1.54
C LEU A 27 2.26 -4.08 -1.58
N LEU A 28 1.39 -3.42 -0.80
CA LEU A 28 1.35 -1.96 -0.71
C LEU A 28 2.67 -1.37 -0.21
N LYS A 29 3.28 -2.00 0.81
CA LYS A 29 4.61 -1.58 1.30
C LYS A 29 5.68 -1.67 0.21
N VAL A 30 5.74 -2.76 -0.54
CA VAL A 30 6.73 -2.96 -1.61
C VAL A 30 6.55 -1.91 -2.72
N GLU A 31 5.31 -1.66 -3.11
CA GLU A 31 4.98 -0.69 -4.17
C GLU A 31 5.14 0.77 -3.74
N LEU A 32 5.00 1.07 -2.45
CA LEU A 32 5.39 2.37 -1.91
C LEU A 32 6.91 2.52 -1.95
N LEU A 33 7.67 1.50 -1.50
CA LEU A 33 9.14 1.55 -1.47
C LEU A 33 9.80 1.53 -2.85
N SER A 34 9.06 1.24 -3.92
CA SER A 34 9.59 1.37 -5.29
C SER A 34 9.60 2.82 -5.80
N ASP A 35 8.96 3.73 -5.08
CA ASP A 35 8.90 5.15 -5.42
C ASP A 35 10.01 5.94 -4.69
N GLY A 36 10.79 6.69 -5.47
CA GLY A 36 11.91 7.48 -4.95
C GLY A 36 11.50 8.67 -4.09
N GLN A 37 10.21 9.00 -4.03
CA GLN A 37 9.64 10.04 -3.16
C GLN A 37 9.24 9.51 -1.77
N ILE A 38 9.44 8.22 -1.49
CA ILE A 38 9.10 7.59 -0.23
C ILE A 38 10.35 7.38 0.63
N ASP A 39 10.40 8.05 1.78
CA ASP A 39 11.46 7.88 2.76
C ASP A 39 11.26 6.60 3.59
N VAL A 40 10.02 6.34 4.01
CA VAL A 40 9.66 5.19 4.84
C VAL A 40 8.29 4.68 4.45
N ALA A 41 8.17 3.38 4.25
CA ALA A 41 6.87 2.70 4.27
C ALA A 41 6.99 1.40 5.06
N THR A 42 6.11 1.22 6.04
CA THR A 42 6.03 0.01 6.85
C THR A 42 4.59 -0.20 7.30
N TYR A 43 4.30 -1.38 7.84
CA TYR A 43 3.05 -1.62 8.54
C TYR A 43 3.29 -2.48 9.76
N ASP A 44 2.44 -2.34 10.76
CA ASP A 44 2.44 -3.18 11.95
C ASP A 44 1.05 -3.74 12.22
N ILE A 45 1.00 -4.94 12.80
CA ILE A 45 -0.21 -5.58 13.31
C ILE A 45 0.01 -5.81 14.80
N LYS A 46 -0.41 -4.83 15.62
CA LYS A 46 -0.17 -4.81 17.08
C LYS A 46 -0.52 -6.11 17.80
N HIS A 47 -1.56 -6.81 17.34
CA HIS A 47 -1.96 -8.12 17.82
C HIS A 47 -2.08 -9.10 16.66
N THR A 48 -1.12 -9.99 16.49
CA THR A 48 -0.99 -10.86 15.29
C THR A 48 -2.23 -11.70 14.96
N THR A 49 -3.08 -12.02 15.93
CA THR A 49 -4.29 -12.85 15.71
C THR A 49 -5.56 -12.04 15.44
N ILE A 50 -5.63 -10.77 15.86
CA ILE A 50 -6.89 -9.99 15.92
C ILE A 50 -6.73 -8.50 15.60
N GLY A 51 -5.51 -8.03 15.40
CA GLY A 51 -5.21 -6.63 15.15
C GLY A 51 -5.46 -6.31 13.68
N ASP A 52 -6.04 -5.14 13.44
CA ASP A 52 -6.03 -4.57 12.10
C ASP A 52 -4.64 -3.96 11.82
N PRO A 53 -4.15 -4.06 10.58
CA PRO A 53 -2.89 -3.45 10.19
C PRO A 53 -2.99 -1.92 10.24
N VAL A 54 -1.89 -1.31 10.68
CA VAL A 54 -1.64 0.12 10.58
C VAL A 54 -0.47 0.33 9.64
N LEU A 55 -0.73 0.95 8.50
CA LEU A 55 0.28 1.44 7.57
C LEU A 55 0.85 2.75 8.10
N PHE A 56 2.16 2.89 8.06
CA PHE A 56 2.86 4.15 8.22
C PHE A 56 3.62 4.46 6.94
N VAL A 57 3.42 5.68 6.43
CA VAL A 57 4.13 6.20 5.25
C VAL A 57 4.74 7.55 5.61
N ARG A 58 5.99 7.75 5.22
CA ARG A 58 6.65 9.05 5.19
C ARG A 58 7.21 9.32 3.79
N THR A 59 6.87 10.48 3.26
CA THR A 59 7.36 10.99 1.98
C THR A 59 8.54 11.94 2.18
N VAL A 60 9.28 12.21 1.09
CA VAL A 60 10.20 13.35 1.01
C VAL A 60 9.41 14.66 1.12
N SER A 61 10.11 15.77 1.37
CA SER A 61 9.53 17.13 1.36
C SER A 61 8.70 17.39 0.09
N ASP A 62 7.56 18.06 0.23
CA ASP A 62 6.66 18.49 -0.87
C ASP A 62 5.90 17.38 -1.63
N HIS A 63 5.81 16.16 -1.09
CA HIS A 63 4.94 15.12 -1.63
C HIS A 63 3.90 14.67 -0.58
N ASP A 64 2.61 14.77 -0.91
CA ASP A 64 1.54 14.43 0.03
C ASP A 64 1.46 12.91 0.23
N PRO A 65 1.48 12.41 1.49
CA PRO A 65 1.52 10.98 1.77
C PRO A 65 0.21 10.25 1.43
N ILE A 66 -0.93 10.95 1.27
CA ILE A 66 -2.17 10.34 0.76
C ILE A 66 -2.02 10.08 -0.74
N ASP A 67 -1.50 11.06 -1.48
CA ASP A 67 -1.25 10.92 -2.92
C ASP A 67 -0.29 9.76 -3.20
N ALA A 68 0.80 9.66 -2.42
CA ALA A 68 1.71 8.52 -2.46
C ALA A 68 1.00 7.15 -2.35
N VAL A 69 0.06 7.01 -1.42
CA VAL A 69 -0.70 5.76 -1.23
C VAL A 69 -1.65 5.50 -2.39
N ILE A 70 -2.27 6.54 -2.95
CA ILE A 70 -3.13 6.44 -4.14
C ILE A 70 -2.31 5.97 -5.35
N GLU A 71 -1.17 6.60 -5.60
CA GLU A 71 -0.28 6.28 -6.71
C GLU A 71 0.23 4.83 -6.62
N ALA A 72 0.67 4.39 -5.43
CA ALA A 72 1.05 3.00 -5.21
C ALA A 72 -0.12 2.04 -5.47
N SER A 73 -1.34 2.39 -5.07
CA SER A 73 -2.53 1.57 -5.32
C SER A 73 -2.87 1.48 -6.82
N GLN A 74 -2.67 2.55 -7.58
CA GLN A 74 -2.87 2.57 -9.03
C GLN A 74 -1.83 1.71 -9.76
N ARG A 75 -0.57 1.71 -9.29
CA ARG A 75 0.48 0.83 -9.80
C ARG A 75 0.13 -0.65 -9.55
N ILE A 76 -0.39 -0.97 -8.36
CA ILE A 76 -0.89 -2.32 -8.05
C ILE A 76 -2.02 -2.74 -8.99
N ASP A 77 -3.01 -1.87 -9.22
CA ASP A 77 -4.12 -2.18 -10.13
C ASP A 77 -3.62 -2.47 -11.55
N THR A 78 -2.69 -1.64 -12.04
CA THR A 78 -2.02 -1.85 -13.34
C THR A 78 -1.28 -3.19 -13.37
N LEU A 79 -0.48 -3.50 -12.35
CA LEU A 79 0.24 -4.76 -12.23
C LEU A 79 -0.70 -5.97 -12.28
N CYS A 80 -1.85 -5.89 -11.60
CA CYS A 80 -2.86 -6.94 -11.61
C CYS A 80 -3.51 -7.10 -12.99
N GLN A 81 -3.79 -6.00 -13.69
CA GLN A 81 -4.33 -6.01 -15.04
C GLN A 81 -3.34 -6.63 -16.03
N ASP A 82 -2.09 -6.18 -16.02
CA ASP A 82 -1.01 -6.69 -16.88
C ASP A 82 -0.81 -8.20 -16.66
N PHE A 83 -0.80 -8.65 -15.41
CA PHE A 83 -0.69 -10.07 -15.08
C PHE A 83 -1.87 -10.88 -15.64
N LYS A 84 -3.10 -10.38 -15.48
CA LYS A 84 -4.31 -11.05 -15.96
C LYS A 84 -4.31 -11.13 -17.49
N GLU A 85 -3.99 -10.06 -18.19
CA GLU A 85 -3.90 -10.03 -19.65
C GLU A 85 -2.83 -11.00 -20.16
N ALA A 86 -1.64 -11.00 -19.54
CA ALA A 86 -0.58 -11.93 -19.89
C ALA A 86 -1.00 -13.40 -19.70
N PHE A 87 -1.72 -13.70 -18.61
CA PHE A 87 -2.23 -15.03 -18.33
C PHE A 87 -3.31 -15.47 -19.32
N GLU A 88 -4.24 -14.58 -19.69
CA GLU A 88 -5.32 -14.86 -20.65
C GLU A 88 -4.81 -14.99 -22.09
N ARG A 89 -3.67 -14.36 -22.44
CA ARG A 89 -3.07 -14.44 -23.78
C ARG A 89 -2.47 -15.82 -24.09
N GLU A 90 -2.12 -16.59 -23.08
CA GLU A 90 -1.65 -17.98 -23.24
C GLU A 90 -2.67 -18.98 -22.70
N PRO A 91 -3.79 -19.22 -23.42
CA PRO A 91 -4.57 -20.43 -23.16
C PRO A 91 -3.64 -21.61 -23.46
N GLY A 92 -3.37 -22.42 -22.43
CA GLY A 92 -2.29 -23.41 -22.39
C GLY A 92 -1.97 -24.12 -23.71
N GLN A 93 -0.67 -24.27 -23.98
CA GLN A 93 -0.16 -25.35 -24.82
C GLN A 93 -0.70 -26.71 -24.37
#